data_AF-A0A941I664-F1
#
_entry.id   AF-A0A941I664-F1
#
_cell.length_a   1.000
_cell.length_b   1.000
_cell.length_c   1.000
_cell.angle_alpha   90.00
_cell.angle_beta   90.00
_cell.angle_gamma   90.00
#
_symmetry.space_group_name_H-M   'P 1'
#
loop_
_entity.id
_entity.type
_entity.pdbx_description
1 polymer ?
#
loop_
_entity_poly.entity_id
_entity_poly.type
_entity_poly.pdbx_seq_one_letter_code
_entity_poly.pdbx_strand_id
1 'polypeptide(L)'
;MSEMMTAEGIIEAEWLLAGYWTKPRFALQTEAGHWSDIDVLSYEPESRHLVVSESKVQGSRHAVFAYTEYTRETYGDILRYDGDQYFSFLRHLPLICTDGTVFKRFGRQVKRLTIQLVCNYAVDPALLDEVQNTVMQRIHALGLPPDLNIDFRLDSTLEVLCRVMEQERESEQNRRYGNPVLDIARELNRYLQPQVKNAGRSQQAIDAVRQQLRERLLQAFVPER
;
A
#
# COMPACT_ATOMS: atom_id res chain seq x y z
N MET A 1 -12.41 -0.81 -20.13
CA MET A 1 -11.12 -0.91 -19.42
C MET A 1 -11.01 0.34 -18.57
N SER A 2 -11.03 0.23 -17.24
CA SER A 2 -10.60 1.36 -16.41
C SER A 2 -9.07 1.37 -16.42
N GLU A 3 -8.46 2.51 -16.72
CA GLU A 3 -7.02 2.67 -16.59
C GLU A 3 -6.62 2.49 -15.13
N MET A 4 -5.53 1.76 -14.89
CA MET A 4 -4.96 1.59 -13.56
C MET A 4 -4.37 2.92 -13.10
N MET A 5 -4.73 3.37 -11.90
CA MET A 5 -4.18 4.58 -11.30
C MET A 5 -2.79 4.30 -10.72
N THR A 6 -1.97 5.36 -10.59
CA THR A 6 -0.61 5.21 -10.07
C THR A 6 -0.58 4.63 -8.65
N ALA A 7 -1.52 5.00 -7.78
CA ALA A 7 -1.59 4.46 -6.42
C ALA A 7 -1.81 2.94 -6.40
N GLU A 8 -2.67 2.42 -7.28
CA GLU A 8 -2.92 1.00 -7.45
C GLU A 8 -1.67 0.27 -7.95
N GLY A 9 -0.95 0.87 -8.91
CA GLY A 9 0.32 0.32 -9.40
C GLY A 9 1.42 0.27 -8.33
N ILE A 10 1.41 1.22 -7.38
CA ILE A 10 2.32 1.24 -6.23
C ILE A 10 2.00 0.12 -5.25
N ILE A 11 0.72 -0.08 -4.94
CA ILE A 11 0.25 -1.17 -4.08
C ILE A 11 0.52 -2.52 -4.74
N GLU A 12 0.21 -2.65 -6.02
CA GLU A 12 0.49 -3.86 -6.79
C GLU A 12 1.97 -4.22 -6.73
N ALA A 13 2.86 -3.24 -6.90
CA ALA A 13 4.31 -3.43 -6.82
C ALA A 13 4.76 -4.00 -5.47
N GLU A 14 4.20 -3.54 -4.35
CA GLU A 14 4.51 -4.08 -3.00
C GLU A 14 4.21 -5.58 -2.96
N TRP A 15 3.01 -5.97 -3.39
CA TRP A 15 2.58 -7.35 -3.27
C TRP A 15 3.22 -8.28 -4.30
N LEU A 16 3.55 -7.79 -5.50
CA LEU A 16 4.32 -8.54 -6.49
C LEU A 16 5.73 -8.87 -5.96
N LEU A 17 6.41 -7.91 -5.32
CA LEU A 17 7.73 -8.17 -4.71
C LEU A 17 7.64 -9.15 -3.54
N ALA A 18 6.54 -9.12 -2.79
CA ALA A 18 6.25 -10.10 -1.73
C ALA A 18 5.83 -11.49 -2.26
N GLY A 19 5.76 -11.69 -3.58
CA GLY A 19 5.45 -12.98 -4.21
C GLY A 19 3.96 -13.30 -4.38
N TYR A 20 3.08 -12.33 -4.18
CA TYR A 20 1.63 -12.52 -4.29
C TYR A 20 1.19 -12.48 -5.76
N TRP A 21 0.10 -13.18 -6.06
CA TRP A 21 -0.64 -12.99 -7.30
C TRP A 21 -1.54 -11.77 -7.16
N THR A 22 -1.35 -10.77 -8.00
CA THR A 22 -2.10 -9.51 -7.94
C THR A 22 -3.15 -9.41 -9.04
N LYS A 23 -4.23 -8.70 -8.73
CA LYS A 23 -5.25 -8.29 -9.68
C LYS A 23 -5.73 -6.88 -9.33
N PRO A 24 -5.27 -5.84 -10.05
CA PRO A 24 -5.78 -4.50 -9.88
C PRO A 24 -7.20 -4.38 -10.46
N ARG A 25 -7.96 -3.38 -9.97
CA ARG A 25 -9.31 -3.02 -10.43
C ARG A 25 -10.27 -4.21 -10.46
N PHE A 26 -10.37 -4.94 -9.34
CA PHE A 26 -11.28 -6.06 -9.25
C PHE A 26 -12.72 -5.57 -9.11
N ALA A 27 -13.49 -5.66 -10.19
CA ALA A 27 -14.90 -5.30 -10.18
C ALA A 27 -15.73 -6.30 -9.37
N LEU A 28 -16.59 -5.78 -8.50
CA LEU A 28 -17.61 -6.51 -7.75
C LEU A 28 -18.98 -5.86 -7.94
N GLN A 29 -20.03 -6.67 -7.93
CA GLN A 29 -21.39 -6.17 -7.97
C GLN A 29 -21.98 -6.22 -6.55
N THR A 30 -22.44 -5.08 -6.05
CA THR A 30 -23.16 -4.96 -4.78
C THR A 30 -24.50 -5.68 -4.84
N GLU A 31 -25.08 -5.99 -3.68
CA GLU A 31 -26.41 -6.63 -3.58
C GLU A 31 -27.53 -5.82 -4.25
N ALA A 32 -27.38 -4.49 -4.28
CA ALA A 32 -28.31 -3.57 -4.95
C ALA A 32 -28.11 -3.50 -6.48
N GLY A 33 -27.17 -4.27 -7.04
CA GLY A 33 -26.87 -4.31 -8.47
C GLY A 33 -25.91 -3.23 -8.97
N HIS A 34 -25.47 -2.30 -8.09
CA HIS A 34 -24.43 -1.33 -8.41
C HIS A 34 -23.06 -1.98 -8.52
N TRP A 35 -22.18 -1.42 -9.34
CA TRP A 35 -20.80 -1.86 -9.46
C TRP A 35 -19.90 -1.08 -8.50
N SER A 36 -19.00 -1.80 -7.85
CA SER A 36 -17.88 -1.27 -7.08
C SER A 36 -16.61 -1.96 -7.56
N ASP A 37 -15.47 -1.41 -7.19
CA ASP A 37 -14.15 -1.95 -7.42
C ASP A 37 -13.41 -2.14 -6.10
N ILE A 38 -12.50 -3.11 -6.09
CA ILE A 38 -11.38 -3.17 -5.16
C ILE A 38 -10.17 -2.75 -5.97
N ASP A 39 -9.42 -1.77 -5.46
CA ASP A 39 -8.26 -1.23 -6.16
C ASP A 39 -7.20 -2.29 -6.47
N VAL A 40 -6.81 -3.10 -5.47
CA VAL A 40 -5.89 -4.23 -5.68
C VAL A 40 -6.27 -5.41 -4.80
N LEU A 41 -6.50 -6.56 -5.44
CA LEU A 41 -6.52 -7.86 -4.76
C LEU A 41 -5.16 -8.54 -4.91
N SER A 42 -4.61 -9.04 -3.80
CA SER A 42 -3.38 -9.82 -3.79
C SER A 42 -3.61 -11.14 -3.07
N TYR A 43 -3.10 -12.25 -3.60
CA TYR A 43 -3.31 -13.57 -3.01
C TYR A 43 -2.04 -14.42 -3.01
N GLU A 44 -1.74 -15.01 -1.86
CA GLU A 44 -0.64 -15.97 -1.69
C GLU A 44 -1.25 -17.36 -1.39
N PRO A 45 -1.09 -18.34 -2.32
CA PRO A 45 -1.80 -19.60 -2.25
C PRO A 45 -1.33 -20.56 -1.16
N GLU A 46 -0.07 -20.54 -0.76
CA GLU A 46 0.50 -21.50 0.19
C GLU A 46 0.00 -21.24 1.62
N SER A 47 0.03 -19.98 2.05
CA SER A 47 -0.50 -19.51 3.33
C SER A 47 -2.00 -19.22 3.30
N ARG A 48 -2.62 -19.23 2.10
CA ARG A 48 -4.05 -18.90 1.90
C ARG A 48 -4.36 -17.49 2.42
N HIS A 49 -3.51 -16.55 2.03
CA HIS A 49 -3.58 -15.16 2.48
C HIS A 49 -4.12 -14.29 1.35
N LEU A 50 -5.29 -13.70 1.59
CA LEU A 50 -5.86 -12.67 0.73
C LEU A 50 -5.55 -11.28 1.32
N VAL A 51 -5.08 -10.38 0.47
CA VAL A 51 -4.99 -8.96 0.77
C VAL A 51 -6.00 -8.22 -0.09
N VAL A 52 -6.80 -7.39 0.56
CA VAL A 52 -7.75 -6.49 -0.07
C VAL A 52 -7.23 -5.09 0.17
N SER A 53 -6.82 -4.41 -0.89
CA SER A 53 -6.23 -3.08 -0.81
C SER A 53 -7.14 -2.06 -1.48
N GLU A 54 -7.38 -0.96 -0.80
CA GLU A 54 -8.16 0.17 -1.28
C GLU A 54 -7.36 1.46 -1.10
N SER A 55 -7.36 2.33 -2.11
CA SER A 55 -6.60 3.56 -2.11
C SER A 55 -7.47 4.76 -2.44
N LYS A 56 -7.30 5.84 -1.68
CA LYS A 56 -8.03 7.07 -1.96
C LYS A 56 -7.27 8.26 -1.39
N VAL A 57 -7.29 9.36 -2.11
CA VAL A 57 -6.66 10.62 -1.71
C VAL A 57 -7.71 11.71 -1.70
N GLN A 58 -7.71 12.54 -0.65
CA GLN A 58 -8.64 13.66 -0.50
C GLN A 58 -7.91 14.99 -0.47
N GLY A 59 -8.68 16.06 -0.67
CA GLY A 59 -8.20 17.42 -0.57
C GLY A 59 -7.37 17.86 -1.79
N SER A 60 -6.54 18.88 -1.58
CA SER A 60 -5.67 19.40 -2.63
C SER A 60 -4.48 18.49 -2.88
N ARG A 61 -3.78 18.70 -4.01
CA ARG A 61 -2.61 17.90 -4.42
C ARG A 61 -1.46 17.79 -3.38
N HIS A 62 -1.45 18.67 -2.37
CA HIS A 62 -0.44 18.68 -1.31
C HIS A 62 -1.04 18.42 0.08
N ALA A 63 -2.33 18.09 0.15
CA ALA A 63 -3.00 17.86 1.43
C ALA A 63 -2.50 16.56 2.07
N VAL A 64 -2.16 16.67 3.35
CA VAL A 64 -1.96 15.54 4.26
C VAL A 64 -2.85 15.80 5.45
N PHE A 65 -3.64 14.80 5.82
CA PHE A 65 -4.61 14.87 6.91
C PHE A 65 -4.00 14.25 8.15
N ALA A 66 -3.63 15.09 9.12
CA ALA A 66 -2.94 14.63 10.31
C ALA A 66 -3.94 14.18 11.39
N TYR A 67 -3.82 12.94 11.87
CA TYR A 67 -4.52 12.45 13.05
C TYR A 67 -3.57 12.44 14.25
N THR A 68 -3.65 13.50 15.04
CA THR A 68 -2.84 13.79 16.23
C THR A 68 -3.69 13.77 17.50
N GLU A 69 -3.07 13.89 18.68
CA GLU A 69 -3.80 14.01 19.95
C GLU A 69 -4.85 15.14 19.92
N TYR A 70 -4.55 16.29 19.31
CA TYR A 70 -5.51 17.39 19.20
C TYR A 70 -6.76 17.00 18.39
N THR A 71 -6.58 16.33 17.25
CA THR A 71 -7.72 15.86 16.45
C THR A 71 -8.44 14.71 17.13
N ARG A 72 -7.74 13.85 17.86
CA ARG A 72 -8.34 12.78 18.64
C ARG A 72 -9.21 13.35 19.77
N GLU A 73 -8.76 14.38 20.49
CA GLU A 73 -9.57 15.11 21.48
C GLU A 73 -10.82 15.76 20.85
N THR A 74 -10.69 16.29 19.63
CA THR A 74 -11.78 16.99 18.94
C THR A 74 -12.84 16.04 18.38
N TYR A 75 -12.42 14.96 17.71
CA TYR A 75 -13.29 14.06 16.96
C TYR A 75 -13.59 12.75 17.71
N GLY A 76 -12.81 12.43 18.73
CA GLY A 76 -12.90 11.21 19.54
C GLY A 76 -12.05 10.07 18.98
N ASP A 77 -12.34 9.63 17.75
CA ASP A 77 -11.69 8.47 17.12
C ASP A 77 -11.41 8.70 15.63
N ILE A 78 -10.61 7.81 15.02
CA ILE A 78 -10.21 7.92 13.61
C ILE A 78 -11.38 7.76 12.63
N LEU A 79 -12.42 7.00 12.99
CA LEU A 79 -13.58 6.77 12.13
C LEU A 79 -14.47 8.02 12.07
N ARG A 80 -14.62 8.71 13.21
CA ARG A 80 -15.32 10.01 13.30
C ARG A 80 -14.53 11.12 12.64
N TYR A 81 -13.21 11.12 12.79
CA TYR A 81 -12.33 12.06 12.09
C TYR A 81 -12.43 11.90 10.57
N ASP A 82 -12.44 10.67 10.06
CA ASP A 82 -12.58 10.37 8.64
C ASP A 82 -13.95 10.79 8.07
N GLY A 83 -15.01 10.67 8.87
CA GLY A 83 -16.36 11.04 8.43
C GLY A 83 -16.90 10.12 7.33
N ASP A 84 -16.57 8.83 7.37
CA ASP A 84 -16.99 7.78 6.43
C ASP A 84 -16.48 7.97 4.98
N GLN A 85 -15.32 8.60 4.82
CA GLN A 85 -14.75 8.86 3.51
C GLN A 85 -13.86 7.71 3.01
N TYR A 86 -12.93 7.24 3.85
CA TYR A 86 -12.03 6.13 3.55
C TYR A 86 -12.54 4.81 4.12
N PHE A 87 -13.03 4.81 5.36
CA PHE A 87 -13.47 3.58 6.02
C PHE A 87 -14.82 3.05 5.51
N SER A 88 -15.50 3.81 4.64
CA SER A 88 -16.73 3.37 3.96
C SER A 88 -16.54 2.08 3.18
N PHE A 89 -15.34 1.84 2.65
CA PHE A 89 -14.97 0.61 1.94
C PHE A 89 -15.16 -0.64 2.80
N LEU A 90 -14.98 -0.55 4.12
CA LEU A 90 -15.11 -1.69 5.02
C LEU A 90 -16.49 -2.37 4.92
N ARG A 91 -17.53 -1.62 4.52
CA ARG A 91 -18.89 -2.15 4.30
C ARG A 91 -18.95 -3.21 3.20
N HIS A 92 -17.96 -3.29 2.31
CA HIS A 92 -17.89 -4.28 1.24
C HIS A 92 -17.20 -5.59 1.66
N LEU A 93 -16.53 -5.62 2.81
CA LEU A 93 -15.80 -6.82 3.27
C LEU A 93 -16.68 -8.07 3.42
N PRO A 94 -17.92 -8.01 3.94
CA PRO A 94 -18.80 -9.18 3.97
C PRO A 94 -19.03 -9.77 2.58
N LEU A 95 -19.31 -8.92 1.59
CA LEU A 95 -19.54 -9.33 0.20
C LEU A 95 -18.29 -9.96 -0.42
N ILE A 96 -17.10 -9.43 -0.12
CA ILE A 96 -15.82 -9.98 -0.58
C ILE A 96 -15.59 -11.38 0.00
N CYS A 97 -16.00 -11.59 1.25
CA CYS A 97 -15.90 -12.87 1.95
C CYS A 97 -16.99 -13.88 1.57
N THR A 98 -17.96 -13.49 0.75
CA THR A 98 -19.01 -14.38 0.26
C THR A 98 -18.50 -15.29 -0.84
N ASP A 99 -18.89 -16.57 -0.77
CA ASP A 99 -18.59 -17.55 -1.80
C ASP A 99 -19.10 -17.10 -3.18
N GLY A 100 -18.20 -17.06 -4.15
CA GLY A 100 -18.48 -16.70 -5.53
C GLY A 100 -18.05 -15.28 -5.92
N THR A 101 -17.79 -14.39 -4.97
CA THR A 101 -17.32 -13.03 -5.26
C THR A 101 -15.87 -13.05 -5.71
N VAL A 102 -14.94 -13.35 -4.80
CA VAL A 102 -13.52 -13.52 -5.12
C VAL A 102 -13.21 -14.99 -5.39
N PHE A 103 -13.75 -15.86 -4.54
CA PHE A 103 -13.46 -17.29 -4.52
C PHE A 103 -14.75 -18.09 -4.37
N LYS A 104 -14.90 -19.16 -5.16
CA LYS A 104 -16.10 -20.04 -5.07
C LYS A 104 -16.25 -20.74 -3.72
N ARG A 105 -15.16 -20.89 -2.97
CA ARG A 105 -15.10 -21.54 -1.64
C ARG A 105 -14.16 -20.74 -0.73
N PHE A 106 -14.52 -19.50 -0.44
CA PHE A 106 -13.75 -18.51 0.32
C PHE A 106 -13.17 -19.10 1.61
N GLY A 107 -13.99 -19.65 2.51
CA GLY A 107 -13.49 -20.17 3.80
C GLY A 107 -12.51 -21.36 3.71
N ARG A 108 -12.42 -22.02 2.55
CA ARG A 108 -11.42 -23.06 2.27
C ARG A 108 -10.13 -22.47 1.67
N GLN A 109 -10.27 -21.44 0.84
CA GLN A 109 -9.20 -20.80 0.08
C GLN A 109 -8.53 -19.65 0.85
N VAL A 110 -9.19 -19.06 1.83
CA VAL A 110 -8.68 -17.93 2.59
C VAL A 110 -8.70 -18.28 4.08
N LYS A 111 -7.53 -18.18 4.70
CA LYS A 111 -7.33 -18.32 6.16
C LYS A 111 -6.82 -17.05 6.80
N ARG A 112 -6.16 -16.19 6.04
CA ARG A 112 -5.77 -14.85 6.46
C ARG A 112 -6.32 -13.81 5.51
N LEU A 113 -6.89 -12.74 6.05
CA LEU A 113 -7.33 -11.57 5.32
C LEU A 113 -6.60 -10.35 5.86
N THR A 114 -5.82 -9.67 5.02
CA THR A 114 -5.32 -8.33 5.35
C THR A 114 -6.14 -7.30 4.60
N ILE A 115 -6.60 -6.28 5.32
CA ILE A 115 -7.26 -5.11 4.75
C ILE A 115 -6.25 -3.97 4.77
N GLN A 116 -5.85 -3.50 3.59
CA GLN A 116 -4.90 -2.41 3.44
C GLN A 116 -5.63 -1.17 2.92
N LEU A 117 -5.68 -0.11 3.72
CA LEU A 117 -6.18 1.20 3.28
C LEU A 117 -5.00 2.12 3.04
N VAL A 118 -4.87 2.63 1.81
CA VAL A 118 -3.81 3.55 1.41
C VAL A 118 -4.38 4.95 1.21
N CYS A 119 -4.02 5.88 2.08
CA CYS A 119 -4.60 7.23 2.10
C CYS A 119 -3.55 8.31 2.36
N ASN A 120 -3.93 9.59 2.31
CA ASN A 120 -3.04 10.70 2.65
C ASN A 120 -3.12 11.10 4.14
N TYR A 121 -3.27 10.11 5.02
CA TYR A 121 -3.25 10.32 6.46
C TYR A 121 -1.84 10.28 7.03
N ALA A 122 -1.57 11.15 7.99
CA ALA A 122 -0.39 11.08 8.85
C ALA A 122 -0.86 10.89 10.28
N VAL A 123 -0.70 9.68 10.81
CA VAL A 123 -1.13 9.34 12.17
C VAL A 123 0.05 9.52 13.12
N ASP A 124 -0.20 10.16 14.26
CA ASP A 124 0.79 10.25 15.34
C ASP A 124 1.19 8.82 15.78
N PRO A 125 2.50 8.48 15.82
CA PRO A 125 2.95 7.15 16.23
C PRO A 125 2.37 6.68 17.57
N ALA A 126 2.12 7.58 18.51
CA ALA A 126 1.53 7.25 19.81
C ALA A 126 0.07 6.78 19.72
N LEU A 127 -0.64 7.10 18.63
CA LEU A 127 -2.04 6.77 18.40
C LEU A 127 -2.24 5.56 17.48
N LEU A 128 -1.18 4.98 16.91
CA LEU A 128 -1.30 3.89 15.93
C LEU A 128 -2.05 2.68 16.48
N ASP A 129 -1.74 2.25 17.71
CA ASP A 129 -2.42 1.11 18.34
C ASP A 129 -3.91 1.41 18.58
N GLU A 130 -4.25 2.63 18.99
CA GLU A 130 -5.64 3.06 19.17
C GLU A 130 -6.41 3.05 17.85
N VAL A 131 -5.78 3.58 16.79
CA VAL A 131 -6.33 3.58 15.43
C VAL A 131 -6.58 2.16 14.94
N GLN A 132 -5.58 1.28 15.04
CA GLN A 132 -5.70 -0.12 14.64
C GLN A 132 -6.83 -0.81 15.41
N ASN A 133 -6.88 -0.66 16.74
CA ASN A 133 -7.92 -1.27 17.56
C ASN A 133 -9.32 -0.77 17.20
N THR A 134 -9.49 0.53 16.98
CA THR A 134 -10.78 1.14 16.60
C THR A 134 -11.28 0.58 15.27
N VAL A 135 -10.41 0.51 14.27
CA VAL A 135 -10.77 0.00 12.94
C VAL A 135 -11.02 -1.52 13.00
N MET A 136 -10.20 -2.27 13.73
CA MET A 136 -10.39 -3.70 13.93
C MET A 136 -11.72 -4.02 14.62
N GLN A 137 -12.13 -3.24 15.64
CA GLN A 137 -13.46 -3.38 16.25
C GLN A 137 -14.57 -3.17 15.22
N ARG A 138 -14.44 -2.17 14.35
CA ARG A 138 -15.39 -1.94 13.25
C ARG A 138 -15.44 -3.12 12.28
N ILE A 139 -14.29 -3.71 11.94
CA ILE A 139 -14.21 -4.88 11.06
C ILE A 139 -14.84 -6.12 11.71
N HIS A 140 -14.54 -6.39 12.98
CA HIS A 140 -15.12 -7.53 13.70
C HIS A 140 -16.64 -7.42 13.81
N ALA A 141 -17.18 -6.21 13.95
CA ALA A 141 -18.62 -5.97 13.97
C ALA A 141 -19.33 -6.29 12.64
N LEU A 142 -18.60 -6.50 11.54
CA LEU A 142 -19.17 -6.86 10.23
C LEU A 142 -19.59 -8.34 10.13
N GLY A 143 -19.24 -9.17 11.11
CA GLY A 143 -19.62 -10.59 11.12
C GLY A 143 -18.91 -11.41 10.03
N LEU A 144 -17.63 -11.11 9.77
CA LEU A 144 -16.80 -11.90 8.85
C LEU A 144 -16.62 -13.35 9.37
N PRO A 145 -16.26 -14.32 8.50
CA PRO A 145 -16.12 -15.72 8.89
C PRO A 145 -15.23 -15.88 10.14
N PRO A 146 -15.66 -16.64 11.17
CA PRO A 146 -15.02 -16.65 12.49
C PRO A 146 -13.62 -17.29 12.50
N ASP A 147 -13.34 -18.18 11.54
CA ASP A 147 -12.03 -18.86 11.42
C ASP A 147 -11.01 -18.05 10.61
N LEU A 148 -11.34 -16.82 10.23
CA LEU A 148 -10.49 -15.94 9.43
C LEU A 148 -9.56 -15.13 10.35
N ASN A 149 -8.25 -15.26 10.15
CA ASN A 149 -7.29 -14.36 10.78
C ASN A 149 -7.31 -13.02 10.03
N ILE A 150 -7.73 -11.96 10.69
CA ILE A 150 -7.91 -10.63 10.08
C ILE A 150 -6.81 -9.70 10.58
N ASP A 151 -6.22 -8.98 9.64
CA ASP A 151 -5.17 -8.00 9.85
C ASP A 151 -5.55 -6.69 9.15
N PHE A 152 -5.12 -5.56 9.68
CA PHE A 152 -5.46 -4.24 9.16
C PHE A 152 -4.22 -3.36 9.04
N ARG A 153 -4.08 -2.70 7.90
CA ARG A 153 -3.01 -1.74 7.61
C ARG A 153 -3.62 -0.42 7.17
N LEU A 154 -3.23 0.64 7.84
CA LEU A 154 -3.45 2.01 7.39
C LEU A 154 -2.09 2.54 6.94
N ASP A 155 -1.94 2.70 5.63
CA ASP A 155 -0.70 3.14 5.00
C ASP A 155 -0.93 4.47 4.27
N SER A 156 0.17 5.18 4.04
CA SER A 156 0.27 6.22 3.04
C SER A 156 0.94 5.70 1.77
N THR A 157 0.67 6.35 0.64
CA THR A 157 1.36 6.01 -0.62
C THR A 157 2.88 6.15 -0.49
N LEU A 158 3.35 7.06 0.37
CA LEU A 158 4.78 7.22 0.67
C LEU A 158 5.34 5.98 1.39
N GLU A 159 4.66 5.48 2.41
CA GLU A 159 5.11 4.29 3.14
C GLU A 159 5.13 3.04 2.25
N VAL A 160 4.13 2.87 1.40
CA VAL A 160 4.11 1.78 0.41
C VAL A 160 5.29 1.91 -0.56
N LEU A 161 5.55 3.11 -1.11
CA LEU A 161 6.69 3.36 -1.99
C LEU A 161 8.03 3.06 -1.31
N CYS A 162 8.19 3.47 -0.05
CA CYS A 162 9.41 3.17 0.71
C CYS A 162 9.62 1.67 0.84
N ARG A 163 8.59 0.89 1.18
CA ARG A 163 8.68 -0.57 1.26
C ARG A 163 8.96 -1.22 -0.10
N VAL A 164 8.38 -0.71 -1.18
CA VAL A 164 8.68 -1.17 -2.55
C VAL A 164 10.16 -0.95 -2.85
N MET A 165 10.72 0.23 -2.55
CA MET A 165 12.14 0.51 -2.76
C MET A 165 13.04 -0.37 -1.90
N GLU A 166 12.67 -0.64 -0.65
CA GLU A 166 13.42 -1.52 0.25
C GLU A 166 13.43 -2.97 -0.25
N GLN A 167 12.27 -3.51 -0.59
CA GLN A 167 12.13 -4.87 -1.11
C GLN A 167 12.80 -5.04 -2.48
N GLU A 168 12.69 -4.04 -3.36
CA GLU A 168 13.36 -4.08 -4.67
C GLU A 168 14.88 -4.13 -4.51
N ARG A 169 15.43 -3.39 -3.55
CA ARG A 169 16.86 -3.39 -3.25
C ARG A 169 17.35 -4.76 -2.76
N GLU A 170 16.51 -5.48 -2.04
CA GLU A 170 16.80 -6.81 -1.51
C GLU A 170 16.57 -7.92 -2.55
N SER A 171 15.84 -7.62 -3.63
CA SER A 171 15.57 -8.56 -4.72
C SER A 171 16.83 -8.93 -5.51
N GLU A 172 17.02 -10.22 -5.76
CA GLU A 172 18.09 -10.73 -6.64
C GLU A 172 17.71 -10.66 -8.14
N GLN A 173 16.49 -10.18 -8.46
CA GLN A 173 15.99 -10.16 -9.83
C GLN A 173 16.69 -9.11 -10.70
N ASN A 174 17.51 -9.59 -11.63
CA ASN A 174 18.28 -8.74 -12.55
C ASN A 174 17.51 -8.28 -13.81
N ARG A 175 16.34 -8.86 -14.09
CA ARG A 175 15.52 -8.51 -15.28
C ARG A 175 14.61 -7.31 -14.98
N ARG A 176 14.15 -6.63 -16.02
CA ARG A 176 13.07 -5.62 -15.88
C ARG A 176 11.79 -6.32 -15.43
N TYR A 177 11.03 -5.66 -14.57
CA TYR A 177 9.81 -6.23 -14.00
C TYR A 177 8.63 -6.15 -14.98
N GLY A 178 8.65 -5.19 -15.91
CA GLY A 178 7.50 -4.90 -16.77
C GLY A 178 6.36 -4.18 -16.03
N ASN A 179 6.53 -3.94 -14.74
CA ASN A 179 5.72 -3.04 -13.92
C ASN A 179 6.45 -1.68 -13.82
N PRO A 180 5.84 -0.56 -14.25
CA PRO A 180 6.49 0.75 -14.26
C PRO A 180 6.95 1.24 -12.89
N VAL A 181 6.22 0.94 -11.81
CA VAL A 181 6.60 1.37 -10.45
C VAL A 181 7.85 0.63 -10.00
N LEU A 182 7.91 -0.69 -10.21
CA LEU A 182 9.09 -1.49 -9.89
C LEU A 182 10.30 -1.06 -10.72
N ASP A 183 10.10 -0.77 -12.01
CA ASP A 183 11.17 -0.26 -12.86
C ASP A 183 11.66 1.13 -12.38
N ILE A 184 10.76 2.03 -11.93
CA ILE A 184 11.15 3.32 -11.31
C ILE A 184 11.91 3.09 -10.01
N ALA A 185 11.41 2.24 -9.12
CA ALA A 185 12.07 1.93 -7.85
C ALA A 185 13.49 1.41 -8.07
N ARG A 186 13.67 0.51 -9.04
CA ARG A 186 14.99 0.01 -9.45
C ARG A 186 15.91 1.12 -9.95
N GLU A 187 15.42 2.02 -10.80
CA GLU A 187 16.24 3.13 -11.28
C GLU A 187 16.61 4.09 -10.14
N LEU A 188 15.70 4.39 -9.22
CA LEU A 188 16.01 5.18 -8.02
C LEU A 188 17.07 4.50 -7.15
N ASN A 189 16.94 3.20 -6.87
CA ASN A 189 17.93 2.43 -6.11
C ASN A 189 19.29 2.41 -6.79
N ARG A 190 19.35 2.28 -8.13
CA ARG A 190 20.60 2.34 -8.89
C ARG A 190 21.37 3.64 -8.66
N TYR A 191 20.68 4.79 -8.60
CA TYR A 191 21.33 6.09 -8.46
C TYR A 191 21.52 6.52 -7.00
N LEU A 192 20.72 6.00 -6.07
CA LEU A 192 20.89 6.20 -4.63
C LEU A 192 22.03 5.35 -4.04
N GLN A 193 22.24 4.15 -4.58
CA GLN A 193 23.26 3.20 -4.12
C GLN A 193 24.06 2.59 -5.29
N PRO A 194 24.77 3.42 -6.09
CA PRO A 194 25.37 2.95 -7.32
C PRO A 194 26.57 2.03 -7.08
N GLN A 195 26.55 0.87 -7.75
CA GLN A 195 27.75 0.07 -8.00
C GLN A 195 28.54 0.69 -9.16
N VAL A 196 29.35 1.70 -8.85
CA VAL A 196 30.15 2.42 -9.85
C VAL A 196 31.21 1.49 -10.46
N LYS A 197 31.21 1.39 -11.80
CA LYS A 197 32.21 0.65 -12.57
C LYS A 197 32.96 1.64 -13.45
N ASN A 198 34.25 1.40 -13.67
CA ASN A 198 35.11 2.14 -14.62
C ASN A 198 35.32 3.65 -14.30
N ALA A 199 35.24 4.08 -13.03
CA ALA A 199 35.52 5.47 -12.62
C ALA A 199 37.03 5.74 -12.38
N GLY A 200 37.92 5.04 -13.08
CA GLY A 200 39.37 5.03 -12.81
C GLY A 200 39.78 3.95 -11.81
N ARG A 201 41.02 4.03 -11.29
CA ARG A 201 41.61 3.01 -10.39
C ARG A 201 41.57 3.38 -8.90
N SER A 202 41.15 4.59 -8.53
CA SER A 202 41.16 5.05 -7.13
C SER A 202 39.78 4.98 -6.49
N GLN A 203 39.75 4.62 -5.21
CA GLN A 203 38.54 4.63 -4.39
C GLN A 203 37.92 6.03 -4.31
N GLN A 204 38.76 7.07 -4.26
CA GLN A 204 38.31 8.47 -4.24
C GLN A 204 37.46 8.86 -5.46
N ALA A 205 37.84 8.41 -6.66
CA ALA A 205 37.08 8.71 -7.87
C ALA A 205 35.73 7.98 -7.90
N ILE A 206 35.68 6.74 -7.38
CA ILE A 206 34.44 5.98 -7.19
C ILE A 206 33.51 6.70 -6.22
N ASP A 207 34.03 7.16 -5.07
CA ASP A 207 33.22 7.81 -4.05
C ASP A 207 32.72 9.20 -4.48
N ALA A 208 33.53 9.95 -5.24
CA ALA A 208 33.09 11.20 -5.84
C ALA A 208 31.89 11.02 -6.79
N VAL A 209 31.89 9.98 -7.63
CA VAL A 209 30.76 9.66 -8.52
C VAL A 209 29.52 9.24 -7.73
N ARG A 210 29.69 8.41 -6.69
CA ARG A 210 28.59 8.02 -5.79
C ARG A 210 27.93 9.24 -5.16
N GLN A 211 28.74 10.14 -4.61
CA GLN A 211 28.27 11.36 -3.97
C GLN A 211 27.53 12.26 -4.97
N GLN A 212 28.12 12.51 -6.14
CA GLN A 212 27.51 13.33 -7.18
C GLN A 212 26.13 12.83 -7.63
N LEU A 213 25.98 11.51 -7.83
CA LEU A 213 24.71 10.92 -8.25
C LEU A 213 23.63 11.06 -7.15
N ARG A 214 24.00 10.82 -5.89
CA ARG A 214 23.10 10.94 -4.75
C ARG A 214 22.66 12.39 -4.53
N GLU A 215 23.60 13.33 -4.56
CA GLU A 215 23.33 14.76 -4.38
C GLU A 215 22.37 15.29 -5.45
N ARG A 216 22.60 14.92 -6.72
CA ARG A 216 21.72 15.34 -7.83
C ARG A 216 20.27 14.90 -7.63
N LEU A 217 20.06 13.70 -7.10
CA LEU A 217 18.71 13.23 -6.80
C LEU A 217 18.11 14.00 -5.61
N LEU A 218 18.87 14.18 -4.53
CA LEU A 218 18.39 14.89 -3.33
C LEU A 218 18.02 16.35 -3.61
N GLN A 219 18.79 17.06 -4.44
CA GLN A 219 18.49 18.43 -4.88
C GLN A 219 17.15 18.56 -5.60
N ALA A 220 16.71 17.51 -6.31
CA ALA A 220 15.41 17.52 -6.98
C ALA A 220 14.22 17.42 -6.00
N PHE A 221 14.43 16.81 -4.83
CA PHE A 221 13.39 16.64 -3.80
C PHE A 221 13.41 17.73 -2.72
N VAL A 222 14.58 18.31 -2.46
CA VAL A 222 14.77 19.41 -1.51
C VAL A 222 15.46 20.56 -2.25
N PRO A 223 14.71 21.33 -3.06
CA PRO A 223 15.29 22.51 -3.68
C PRO A 223 15.68 23.51 -2.59
N GLU A 224 16.93 23.97 -2.62
CA GLU A 224 17.36 25.12 -1.83
C GLU A 224 16.44 26.29 -2.20
N ARG A 225 15.74 26.84 -1.20
CA ARG A 225 14.85 27.99 -1.36
C ARG A 225 15.64 29.29 -1.36
#